data_AF-A0A9Q8STT1-F1
#
_entry.id   AF-A0A9Q8STT1-F1
#
_cell.length_a   1.000
_cell.length_b   1.000
_cell.length_c   1.000
_cell.angle_alpha   90.00
_cell.angle_beta   90.00
_cell.angle_gamma   90.00
#
_symmetry.space_group_name_H-M   'P 1'
#
loop_
_entity.id
_entity.type
_entity.pdbx_description
1 polymer ?
#
loop_
_entity_poly.entity_id
_entity_poly.type
_entity_poly.pdbx_seq_one_letter_code
_entity_poly.pdbx_strand_id
1 'polypeptide(L)'
;ILTNKSISKSEFTIYNNIIYYLLTKNKRVTRSILALEVYNIVNGINLSYTILITLKKITNRISLLLILIVIYTDSYSLYKYLIKLRTIKKKRLIINIIVLK
;
A
#
# COMPACT_ATOMS: atom_id res chain seq x y z
N ILE A 1 12.63 -3.85 -5.34
CA ILE A 1 12.60 -2.47 -5.87
C ILE A 1 12.86 -2.61 -7.37
N LEU A 2 11.84 -2.40 -8.21
CA LEU A 2 12.05 -2.37 -9.65
C LEU A 2 12.40 -0.92 -10.04
N THR A 3 13.63 -0.69 -10.48
CA THR A 3 14.09 0.63 -10.93
C THR A 3 14.06 0.67 -12.45
N ASN A 4 13.30 1.60 -13.05
CA ASN A 4 13.43 1.90 -14.47
C ASN A 4 14.74 2.66 -14.69
N LYS A 5 15.65 2.05 -15.44
CA LYS A 5 17.02 2.52 -15.64
C LYS A 5 17.16 3.14 -17.03
N SER A 6 17.35 4.46 -17.11
CA SER A 6 17.91 5.09 -18.31
C SER A 6 19.40 5.34 -18.10
N ILE A 7 20.25 4.70 -18.89
CA ILE A 7 21.71 4.87 -18.82
C ILE A 7 22.10 5.99 -19.78
N SER A 8 22.30 7.19 -19.25
CA SER A 8 23.07 8.24 -19.90
C SER A 8 24.14 8.70 -18.93
N LYS A 9 25.41 8.58 -19.35
CA LYS A 9 26.67 8.94 -18.67
C LYS A 9 26.54 9.56 -17.26
N SER A 10 27.02 8.79 -16.28
CA SER A 10 27.40 9.17 -14.90
C SER A 10 26.32 9.67 -13.93
N GLU A 11 25.04 9.75 -14.30
CA GLU A 11 23.97 10.05 -13.35
C GLU A 11 22.79 9.08 -13.50
N PHE A 12 22.32 8.51 -12.39
CA PHE A 12 21.13 7.66 -12.36
C PHE A 12 20.00 8.40 -11.68
N THR A 13 19.01 8.82 -12.46
CA THR A 13 17.77 9.44 -11.95
C THR A 13 16.73 8.36 -11.65
N ILE A 14 16.39 8.18 -10.37
CA ILE A 14 15.36 7.23 -9.94
C ILE A 14 14.03 7.97 -9.94
N TYR A 15 13.21 7.74 -10.96
CA TYR A 15 11.93 8.45 -11.12
C TYR A 15 10.84 7.95 -10.17
N ASN A 16 10.78 6.65 -9.87
CA ASN A 16 9.76 6.06 -9.02
C ASN A 16 10.30 4.81 -8.32
N ASN A 17 10.10 4.71 -7.00
CA ASN A 17 10.38 3.50 -6.23
C ASN A 17 9.06 2.78 -5.91
N ILE A 18 8.80 1.67 -6.61
CA ILE A 18 7.70 0.77 -6.26
C ILE A 18 8.25 -0.34 -5.37
N ILE A 19 7.68 -0.44 -4.17
CA ILE A 19 8.02 -1.47 -3.19
C ILE A 19 6.81 -2.36 -3.02
N TYR A 20 6.96 -3.60 -3.48
CA TYR A 20 5.99 -4.65 -3.25
C TYR A 20 6.25 -5.28 -1.89
N TYR A 21 5.22 -5.32 -1.04
CA TYR A 21 5.21 -6.10 0.18
C TYR A 21 3.87 -6.86 0.25
N LEU A 22 3.92 -8.09 0.76
CA LEU A 22 2.75 -8.95 0.90
C LEU A 22 2.28 -8.95 2.36
N LEU A 23 0.98 -8.79 2.56
CA LEU A 23 0.37 -8.94 3.87
C LEU A 23 0.10 -10.41 4.16
N THR A 24 0.54 -10.88 5.32
CA THR A 24 0.24 -12.22 5.80
C THR A 24 -1.20 -12.28 6.33
N LYS A 25 -1.90 -13.36 6.00
CA LYS A 25 -3.28 -13.58 6.42
C LYS A 25 -3.33 -13.88 7.93
N ASN A 26 -3.95 -13.01 8.72
CA ASN A 26 -4.08 -13.22 10.16
C ASN A 26 -5.05 -14.38 10.47
N LYS A 27 -4.78 -15.12 11.57
CA LYS A 27 -5.69 -16.13 12.11
C LYS A 27 -7.05 -15.48 12.44
N ARG A 28 -8.14 -16.22 12.22
CA ARG A 28 -9.50 -15.75 12.55
C ARG A 28 -9.66 -15.66 14.06
N VAL A 29 -9.53 -14.45 14.61
CA VAL A 29 -9.73 -14.18 16.05
C VAL A 29 -11.11 -13.56 16.32
N THR A 30 -11.67 -12.82 15.37
CA THR A 30 -12.96 -12.14 15.53
C THR A 30 -14.13 -12.98 15.00
N ARG A 31 -15.29 -12.84 15.65
CA ARG A 31 -16.53 -13.57 15.31
C ARG A 31 -17.16 -13.09 13.99
N SER A 32 -16.74 -11.94 13.45
CA SER A 32 -17.23 -11.39 12.18
C SER A 32 -16.11 -11.30 11.14
N ILE A 33 -16.40 -11.82 9.94
CA ILE A 33 -15.48 -11.85 8.79
C ILE A 33 -15.12 -10.43 8.34
N LEU A 34 -16.12 -9.53 8.30
CA LEU A 34 -15.92 -8.12 7.96
C LEU A 34 -14.95 -7.42 8.92
N ALA A 35 -15.10 -7.62 10.24
CA ALA A 35 -14.22 -6.98 11.20
C ALA A 35 -12.78 -7.50 11.08
N LEU A 36 -12.59 -8.78 10.79
CA LEU A 36 -11.27 -9.35 10.54
C LEU A 36 -10.63 -8.73 9.28
N GLU A 37 -11.39 -8.57 8.21
CA GLU A 37 -10.91 -7.97 6.96
C GLU A 37 -10.49 -6.50 7.17
N VAL A 38 -11.31 -5.70 7.87
CA VAL A 38 -10.95 -4.32 8.24
C VAL A 38 -9.72 -4.28 9.14
N TYR A 39 -9.65 -5.15 10.15
CA TYR A 39 -8.49 -5.23 11.05
C TYR A 39 -7.20 -5.53 10.28
N ASN A 40 -7.26 -6.47 9.32
CA ASN A 40 -6.10 -6.81 8.50
C ASN A 40 -5.65 -5.65 7.62
N ILE A 41 -6.58 -4.87 7.08
CA ILE A 41 -6.26 -3.66 6.28
C ILE A 41 -5.58 -2.62 7.17
N VAL A 42 -6.12 -2.34 8.37
CA VAL A 42 -5.53 -1.38 9.32
C VAL A 42 -4.13 -1.80 9.75
N ASN A 43 -3.96 -3.07 10.12
CA ASN A 43 -2.66 -3.62 10.47
C ASN A 43 -1.67 -3.53 9.30
N GLY A 44 -2.15 -3.80 8.08
CA GLY A 44 -1.37 -3.66 6.88
C GLY A 44 -0.90 -2.23 6.64
N ILE A 45 -1.79 -1.23 6.77
CA ILE A 45 -1.45 0.19 6.66
C ILE A 45 -0.37 0.60 7.67
N ASN A 46 -0.49 0.16 8.93
CA ASN A 46 0.50 0.48 9.97
C ASN A 46 1.90 -0.07 9.63
N LEU A 47 1.95 -1.30 9.11
CA LEU A 47 3.20 -1.90 8.66
C LEU A 47 3.81 -1.10 7.48
N SER A 48 2.99 -0.76 6.49
CA SER A 48 3.41 0.05 5.33
C SER A 48 3.92 1.41 5.74
N TYR A 49 3.27 2.06 6.70
CA TYR A 49 3.68 3.34 7.22
C TYR A 49 5.02 3.25 7.95
N THR A 50 5.24 2.17 8.69
CA THR A 50 6.52 1.90 9.36
C THR A 50 7.64 1.71 8.32
N ILE A 51 7.38 0.91 7.28
CA ILE A 51 8.29 0.72 6.13
C ILE A 51 8.54 2.05 5.41
N LEU A 52 7.51 2.86 5.22
CA LEU A 52 7.62 4.18 4.59
C LEU A 52 8.56 5.09 5.38
N ILE A 53 8.43 5.15 6.71
CA ILE A 53 9.30 5.95 7.56
C ILE A 53 10.75 5.44 7.51
N THR A 54 10.96 4.12 7.57
CA THR A 54 12.32 3.56 7.51
C THR A 54 12.98 3.83 6.16
N LEU A 55 12.23 3.65 5.08
CA LEU A 55 12.68 4.00 3.74
C LEU A 55 12.96 5.50 3.62
N LYS A 56 12.10 6.36 4.15
CA LYS A 56 12.31 7.81 4.15
C LYS A 56 13.62 8.20 4.83
N LYS A 57 13.96 7.56 5.96
CA LYS A 57 15.25 7.77 6.63
C LYS A 57 16.44 7.39 5.74
N ILE A 58 16.30 6.35 4.93
CA ILE A 58 17.33 5.89 3.99
C ILE A 58 17.39 6.82 2.76
N THR A 59 16.24 7.11 2.13
CA THR A 59 16.14 7.92 0.91
C THR A 59 16.41 9.39 1.14
N ASN A 60 16.24 9.92 2.35
CA ASN A 60 16.71 11.27 2.71
C ASN A 60 18.22 11.43 2.51
N ARG A 61 19.00 10.34 2.59
CA ARG A 61 20.44 10.36 2.28
C ARG A 61 20.74 10.36 0.77
N ILE A 62 19.74 10.06 -0.06
CA ILE A 62 19.85 9.82 -1.51
C ILE A 62 18.85 10.73 -2.29
N SER A 63 18.37 11.81 -1.68
CA SER A 63 17.47 12.83 -2.29
C SER A 63 16.25 12.30 -3.08
N LEU A 64 15.67 11.17 -2.65
CA LEU A 64 14.50 10.56 -3.29
C LEU A 64 13.19 11.08 -2.66
N LEU A 65 12.33 11.73 -3.46
CA LEU A 65 11.31 12.68 -2.96
C LEU A 65 9.90 12.10 -2.76
N LEU A 66 9.52 10.99 -3.40
CA LEU A 66 8.14 10.50 -3.38
C LEU A 66 8.05 8.98 -3.23
N ILE A 67 7.33 8.53 -2.19
CA ILE A 67 7.02 7.12 -1.96
C ILE A 67 5.51 6.98 -1.81
N LEU A 68 4.90 6.23 -2.74
CA LEU A 68 3.47 5.94 -2.75
C LEU A 68 3.18 4.61 -2.05
N ILE A 69 2.17 4.58 -1.16
CA ILE A 69 1.65 3.33 -0.60
C ILE A 69 0.40 2.93 -1.39
N VAL A 70 0.47 1.77 -2.06
CA VAL A 70 -0.68 1.16 -2.72
C VAL A 70 -1.05 -0.12 -2.00
N ILE A 71 -2.32 -0.23 -1.59
CA ILE A 71 -2.83 -1.41 -0.89
C ILE A 71 -3.90 -2.07 -1.74
N TYR A 72 -3.62 -3.30 -2.12
CA TYR A 72 -4.55 -4.18 -2.80
C TYR A 72 -5.22 -5.10 -1.78
N THR A 73 -6.54 -5.19 -1.84
CA THR A 73 -7.33 -6.09 -1.00
C THR A 73 -8.36 -6.79 -1.87
N ASP A 74 -8.52 -8.09 -1.67
CA ASP A 74 -9.48 -8.96 -2.35
C ASP A 74 -10.70 -9.26 -1.46
N SER A 75 -10.89 -8.45 -0.40
CA SER A 75 -11.93 -8.66 0.61
C SER A 75 -13.34 -8.51 0.01
N TYR A 76 -13.98 -9.65 -0.24
CA TYR A 76 -15.32 -9.72 -0.81
C TYR A 76 -16.39 -9.15 0.13
N SER A 77 -16.25 -9.40 1.43
CA SER A 77 -17.25 -8.94 2.40
C SER A 77 -17.26 -7.41 2.47
N LEU A 78 -16.08 -6.79 2.56
CA LEU A 78 -15.92 -5.32 2.57
C LEU A 78 -16.40 -4.70 1.25
N TYR A 79 -16.07 -5.31 0.12
CA TYR A 79 -16.58 -4.89 -1.19
C TYR A 79 -18.12 -4.87 -1.22
N LYS A 80 -18.77 -5.96 -0.81
CA LYS A 80 -20.23 -6.07 -0.77
C LYS A 80 -20.85 -5.02 0.17
N TYR A 81 -20.22 -4.76 1.30
CA TYR A 81 -20.65 -3.73 2.24
C TYR A 81 -20.61 -2.32 1.61
N LEU A 82 -19.53 -1.97 0.92
CA LEU A 82 -19.40 -0.66 0.28
C LEU A 82 -20.36 -0.46 -0.90
N ILE A 83 -20.62 -1.51 -1.70
CA ILE A 83 -21.68 -1.46 -2.72
C ILE A 83 -23.03 -1.15 -2.08
N LYS A 84 -23.33 -1.78 -0.94
CA LYS A 84 -24.60 -1.55 -0.22
C LYS A 84 -24.73 -0.10 0.27
N LEU A 85 -23.61 0.51 0.67
CA LEU A 85 -23.53 1.94 0.97
C LEU A 85 -23.53 2.85 -0.27
N ARG A 86 -23.62 2.26 -1.48
CA ARG A 86 -23.65 2.95 -2.78
C ARG A 86 -22.41 3.83 -3.04
N THR A 87 -21.29 3.52 -2.39
CA THR A 87 -20.05 4.32 -2.47
C THR A 87 -19.19 4.00 -3.69
N ILE A 88 -19.34 2.81 -4.28
CA ILE A 88 -18.52 2.37 -5.42
C ILE A 88 -19.33 1.57 -6.45
N LYS A 89 -18.99 1.76 -7.74
CA LYS A 89 -19.53 1.00 -8.89
C LYS A 89 -18.50 0.05 -9.55
N LYS A 90 -17.26 0.01 -9.04
CA LYS A 90 -16.15 -0.79 -9.62
C LYS A 90 -16.20 -2.24 -9.14
N LYS A 91 -15.72 -3.21 -9.95
CA LYS A 91 -15.76 -4.66 -9.65
C LYS A 91 -14.75 -5.15 -8.59
N ARG A 92 -13.73 -4.35 -8.28
CA ARG A 92 -12.65 -4.68 -7.32
C ARG A 92 -12.33 -3.46 -6.47
N LEU A 93 -11.90 -3.70 -5.24
CA LEU A 93 -11.51 -2.67 -4.30
C LEU A 93 -10.00 -2.42 -4.36
N ILE A 94 -9.61 -1.20 -4.72
CA ILE A 94 -8.21 -0.76 -4.72
C ILE A 94 -8.15 0.49 -3.86
N ILE A 95 -7.32 0.48 -2.82
CA ILE A 95 -7.12 1.62 -1.93
C ILE A 95 -5.73 2.19 -2.20
N ASN A 96 -5.69 3.37 -2.80
CA ASN A 96 -4.45 4.13 -2.98
C ASN A 96 -4.33 5.16 -1.84
N ILE A 97 -3.27 5.07 -1.04
CA ILE A 97 -2.98 6.04 0.03
C ILE A 97 -1.75 6.83 -0.38
N ILE A 98 -1.98 8.06 -0.85
CA ILE A 98 -0.91 9.00 -1.15
C ILE A 98 -0.56 9.72 0.15
N VAL A 99 0.66 9.52 0.65
CA VAL A 99 1.20 10.31 1.76
C VAL A 99 1.98 11.47 1.14
N LEU A 100 1.32 12.63 1.02
CA LEU A 100 1.97 13.89 0.72
C LEU A 100 2.50 14.48 2.03
N LYS A 101 3.76 14.92 2.05
CA LYS A 101 4.28 15.79 3.09
C LYS A 101 4.78 17.06 2.44
#